data_AF-A0A3S1FM94-F1
#
_entry.id   AF-A0A3S1FM94-F1
#
_cell.length_a   1.000
_cell.length_b   1.000
_cell.length_c   1.000
_cell.angle_alpha   90.00
_cell.angle_beta   90.00
_cell.angle_gamma   90.00
#
_symmetry.space_group_name_H-M   'P 1'
#
loop_
_entity.id
_entity.type
_entity.pdbx_description
1 polymer ?
#
loop_
_entity_poly.entity_id
_entity_poly.type
_entity_poly.pdbx_seq_one_letter_code
_entity_poly.pdbx_strand_id
1 'polypeptide(L)' 'MRKYLFSAGFALLVAATSASITMMTPPAFASQIKYVVNNVPITT' A
#
# COMPACT_ATOMS: atom_id res chain seq x y z
N MET A 1 -25.73 -11.33 -26.55
CA MET A 1 -24.94 -11.49 -25.30
C MET A 1 -23.85 -10.41 -25.16
N ARG A 2 -24.19 -9.12 -25.27
CA ARG A 2 -23.21 -8.01 -25.19
C ARG A 2 -23.21 -7.28 -23.84
N LYS A 3 -24.13 -7.65 -22.92
CA LYS A 3 -24.35 -6.97 -21.63
C LYS A 3 -23.26 -7.22 -20.59
N TYR A 4 -22.48 -8.30 -20.74
CA TYR A 4 -21.47 -8.71 -19.75
C TYR A 4 -20.08 -8.11 -19.99
N LEU A 5 -19.85 -7.48 -21.14
CA LEU A 5 -18.54 -6.87 -21.45
C LEU A 5 -18.22 -5.72 -20.50
N PHE A 6 -19.25 -4.98 -20.07
CA PHE A 6 -19.09 -3.88 -19.12
C PHE A 6 -18.76 -4.38 -17.70
N SER A 7 -19.38 -5.49 -17.27
CA SER A 7 -19.13 -6.09 -15.96
C SER A 7 -17.75 -6.76 -15.88
N ALA A 8 -17.33 -7.46 -16.95
CA ALA A 8 -16.02 -8.08 -17.01
C ALA A 8 -14.89 -7.03 -17.04
N GLY A 9 -15.08 -5.94 -17.79
CA GLY A 9 -14.14 -4.82 -17.81
C GLY A 9 -14.03 -4.10 -16.46
N PHE A 10 -15.16 -3.93 -15.76
CA PHE A 10 -15.17 -3.34 -14.42
C PHE A 10 -14.43 -4.22 -13.39
N ALA A 11 -14.68 -5.54 -13.40
CA ALA A 11 -13.95 -6.48 -12.55
C ALA A 11 -12.43 -6.46 -12.82
N LEU A 12 -12.03 -6.41 -14.10
CA LEU A 12 -10.63 -6.29 -14.51
C LEU A 12 -10.00 -4.98 -14.03
N LEU A 13 -10.73 -3.86 -14.15
CA LEU A 13 -10.26 -2.54 -13.71
C LEU A 13 -10.07 -2.47 -12.19
N VAL A 14 -11.01 -3.04 -11.42
CA VAL A 14 -10.90 -3.12 -9.95
C VAL A 14 -9.71 -3.98 -9.53
N ALA A 15 -9.49 -5.13 -10.19
CA ALA A 15 -8.33 -5.97 -9.92
C ALA A 15 -7.00 -5.24 -10.24
N ALA A 16 -6.91 -4.60 -11.40
CA ALA A 16 -5.70 -3.88 -11.82
C ALA A 16 -5.40 -2.68 -10.90
N THR A 17 -6.42 -1.91 -10.51
CA THR A 17 -6.24 -0.78 -9.60
C THR A 17 -5.83 -1.23 -8.21
N SER A 18 -6.39 -2.32 -7.67
CA SER A 18 -5.97 -2.86 -6.36
C SER A 18 -4.49 -3.25 -6.29
N ALA A 19 -3.93 -3.78 -7.38
CA ALA A 19 -2.50 -4.09 -7.48
C ALA A 19 -1.61 -2.83 -7.58
N SER A 20 -2.14 -1.70 -8.05
CA SER A 20 -1.40 -0.43 -8.13
C SER A 20 -1.37 0.37 -6.82
N ILE A 21 -2.35 0.18 -5.92
CA ILE A 21 -2.38 0.88 -4.62
C ILE A 21 -1.46 0.19 -3.60
N THR A 22 -0.95 -1.01 -3.89
CA THR A 22 0.22 -1.54 -3.19
C THR A 22 1.49 -0.90 -3.74
N MET A 23 1.56 0.44 -3.74
CA MET A 23 2.85 1.06 -3.50
C MET A 23 3.27 0.55 -2.12
N MET A 24 4.08 -0.50 -2.14
CA MET A 24 4.86 -0.93 -0.99
C MET A 24 5.70 0.27 -0.60
N THR A 25 5.16 1.14 0.25
CA THR A 25 6.02 2.01 1.06
C THR A 25 6.98 1.03 1.71
N PRO A 26 8.28 1.09 1.41
CA PRO A 26 9.24 0.26 2.12
C PRO A 26 8.97 0.47 3.61
N PRO A 27 8.95 -0.59 4.44
CA PRO A 27 8.83 -0.38 5.87
C PRO A 27 9.89 0.65 6.25
N ALA A 28 9.50 1.72 6.95
CA ALA A 28 10.40 2.77 7.32
C ALA A 28 11.50 2.16 8.20
N PHE A 29 12.63 1.82 7.57
CA PHE A 29 13.77 1.25 8.26
C PHE A 29 14.42 2.38 9.03
N ALA A 30 14.12 2.44 10.32
CA ALA A 30 14.82 3.29 11.26
C ALA A 30 16.30 2.90 11.27
N SER A 31 17.13 3.65 10.56
CA SER A 31 18.57 3.36 10.46
C SER A 31 19.26 3.50 11.81
N GLN A 32 18.82 4.46 12.65
CA GLN A 32 19.43 4.78 13.93
C GLN A 32 18.40 5.32 14.93
N ILE A 33 18.55 4.95 16.20
CA ILE A 33 17.77 5.54 17.30
C ILE A 33 18.44 6.86 17.66
N LYS A 34 17.74 7.99 17.50
CA LYS A 34 18.30 9.31 17.77
C LYS A 34 18.34 9.61 19.27
N TYR A 35 17.29 9.23 20.01
CA TYR A 35 17.21 9.33 21.47
C TYR A 35 16.02 8.52 22.02
N VAL A 36 15.97 8.34 23.33
CA VAL A 36 14.90 7.63 24.05
C VAL A 36 14.17 8.59 24.99
N VAL A 37 12.84 8.63 24.92
CA VAL A 37 11.99 9.40 25.84
C VAL A 37 11.03 8.43 26.51
N ASN A 38 10.97 8.41 27.85
CA ASN A 38 10.08 7.52 28.60
C ASN A 38 10.16 6.05 28.15
N ASN A 39 11.37 5.54 27.91
CA ASN A 39 11.64 4.20 27.38
C ASN A 39 11.10 3.91 25.97
N VAL A 40 10.64 4.92 25.24
CA VAL A 40 10.22 4.81 23.83
C VAL A 40 11.36 5.31 22.92
N PRO A 41 11.91 4.47 22.03
CA PRO A 41 12.94 4.89 21.09
C PRO A 41 12.33 5.78 19.99
N ILE A 42 12.88 6.98 19.81
CA ILE A 42 12.49 7.90 18.74
C ILE A 42 13.49 7.77 17.59
N THR A 43 12.96 7.47 16.42
CA THR A 43 13.70 7.30 15.17
C THR A 43 13.33 8.46 14.24
N THR A 44 14.29 8.99 13.47
CA THR A 44 14.07 10.04 12.46
C THR A 44 14.37 9.52 11.08
#